data_AF-A0A4Q2AH43-F1
#
_entry.id   AF-A0A4Q2AH43-F1
#
_cell.length_a   1.000
_cell.length_b   1.000
_cell.length_c   1.000
_cell.angle_alpha   90.00
_cell.angle_beta   90.00
_cell.angle_gamma   90.00
#
_symmetry.space_group_name_H-M   'P 1'
#
loop_
_entity.id
_entity.type
_entity.pdbx_description
1 polymer ?
#
loop_
_entity_poly.entity_id
_entity_poly.type
_entity_poly.pdbx_seq_one_letter_code
_entity_poly.pdbx_strand_id
1 'polypeptide(L)'
;MRWVGKALGVILSISVVGIADVRAASGEPAFPRFTQTEGKLDADGLPLSGVKLCVLPDHAPCFEMPPAPVPGSTKEQYQFGLNPRSERLPIASGGSWVFFSGMFSGGGSGMLERVAVLRYGANGTIENLMPVVTETEMADRAMWKVPDISPYPLFVRADYVWAKDESHFDKHFFDVDAWTFDPATNQYKKRFSYRTARRYDRGEGSDHVLSAERGEILRRLAAGQ
;
A
#
# COMPACT_ATOMS: atom_id res chain seq x y z
N MET A 1 -26.54 -55.60 -48.85
CA MET A 1 -26.33 -55.18 -47.45
C MET A 1 -24.98 -54.48 -47.35
N ARG A 2 -24.97 -53.16 -47.11
CA ARG A 2 -23.75 -52.37 -46.87
C ARG A 2 -24.01 -51.51 -45.64
N TRP A 3 -23.27 -51.77 -44.57
CA TRP A 3 -23.39 -51.13 -43.26
C TRP A 3 -22.32 -50.04 -43.19
N VAL A 4 -22.73 -48.78 -42.99
CA VAL A 4 -21.83 -47.63 -42.86
C VAL A 4 -21.86 -47.20 -41.40
N GLY A 5 -20.84 -47.61 -40.65
CA GLY A 5 -20.61 -47.14 -39.28
C GLY A 5 -20.03 -45.73 -39.28
N LYS A 6 -20.70 -44.80 -38.62
CA LYS A 6 -20.20 -43.44 -38.38
C LYS A 6 -19.29 -43.44 -37.16
N ALA A 7 -18.02 -43.08 -37.34
CA ALA A 7 -17.09 -42.82 -36.24
C ALA A 7 -17.33 -41.40 -35.71
N LEU A 8 -17.67 -41.29 -34.42
CA LEU A 8 -17.71 -40.04 -33.66
C LEU A 8 -16.31 -39.79 -33.09
N GLY A 9 -15.59 -38.84 -33.70
CA GLY A 9 -14.33 -38.33 -33.16
C GLY A 9 -14.59 -37.37 -32.01
N VAL A 10 -14.24 -37.77 -30.80
CA VAL A 10 -14.25 -36.93 -29.60
C VAL A 10 -13.05 -35.97 -29.69
N ILE A 11 -13.32 -34.67 -29.83
CA ILE A 11 -12.29 -33.63 -29.74
C ILE A 11 -12.12 -33.31 -28.25
N LEU A 12 -11.03 -33.82 -27.66
CA LEU A 12 -10.55 -33.40 -26.35
C LEU A 12 -9.89 -32.02 -26.49
N SER A 13 -10.64 -30.97 -26.20
CA SER A 13 -10.10 -29.62 -26.02
C SER A 13 -9.33 -29.56 -24.70
N ILE A 14 -8.00 -29.61 -24.77
CA ILE A 14 -7.13 -29.28 -23.65
C ILE A 14 -7.08 -27.76 -23.55
N SER A 15 -7.81 -27.20 -22.59
CA SER A 15 -7.67 -25.80 -22.21
C SER A 15 -6.33 -25.62 -21.50
N VAL A 16 -5.33 -25.11 -22.22
CA VAL A 16 -4.09 -24.62 -21.60
C VAL A 16 -4.44 -23.31 -20.89
N VAL A 17 -4.65 -23.38 -19.58
CA VAL A 17 -4.68 -22.19 -18.73
C VAL A 17 -3.24 -21.67 -18.69
N GLY A 18 -2.95 -20.66 -19.51
CA GLY A 18 -1.68 -19.96 -19.44
C GLY A 18 -1.59 -19.23 -18.11
N ILE A 19 -0.73 -19.72 -17.21
CA ILE A 19 -0.26 -18.93 -16.07
C ILE A 19 0.57 -17.82 -16.70
N ALA A 20 0.00 -16.63 -16.84
CA ALA A 20 0.76 -15.46 -17.24
C ALA A 20 1.69 -15.14 -16.07
N ASP A 21 2.96 -15.53 -16.17
CA ASP A 21 4.02 -15.04 -15.28
C ASP A 21 4.04 -13.51 -15.38
N VAL A 22 3.43 -12.84 -14.39
CA VAL A 22 3.53 -11.39 -14.25
C VAL A 22 4.96 -11.10 -13.86
N ARG A 23 5.82 -10.86 -14.85
CA ARG A 23 7.16 -10.31 -14.65
C ARG A 23 7.04 -8.81 -14.47
N ALA A 24 7.81 -8.23 -13.55
CA ALA A 24 7.90 -6.79 -13.46
C ALA A 24 8.43 -6.23 -14.79
N ALA A 25 7.96 -5.03 -15.15
CA ALA A 25 8.45 -4.31 -16.31
C ALA A 25 9.99 -4.27 -16.28
N SER A 26 10.61 -4.63 -17.41
CA SER A 26 12.06 -4.55 -17.56
C SER A 26 12.50 -3.10 -17.49
N GLY A 27 13.47 -2.78 -16.61
CA GLY A 27 14.09 -1.46 -16.58
C GLY A 27 13.37 -0.39 -15.76
N GLU A 28 12.71 -0.77 -14.65
CA GLU A 28 12.26 0.21 -13.65
C GLU A 28 13.43 1.12 -13.23
N PRO A 29 13.29 2.45 -13.28
CA PRO A 29 14.37 3.35 -12.90
C PRO A 29 14.64 3.28 -11.40
N ALA A 30 15.89 3.50 -11.01
CA ALA A 30 16.21 3.74 -9.62
C ALA A 30 15.66 5.11 -9.20
N PHE A 31 14.84 5.16 -8.15
CA PHE A 31 14.46 6.43 -7.54
C PHE A 31 15.73 7.25 -7.20
N PRO A 32 15.82 8.53 -7.56
CA PRO A 32 16.99 9.34 -7.24
C PRO A 32 17.27 9.45 -5.73
N ARG A 33 18.38 10.10 -5.37
CA ARG A 33 18.57 10.56 -3.99
C ARG A 33 17.52 11.62 -3.68
N PHE A 34 17.08 11.68 -2.43
CA PHE A 34 16.03 12.61 -2.03
C PHE A 34 16.25 13.11 -0.59
N THR A 35 15.53 14.18 -0.26
CA THR A 35 15.33 14.67 1.10
C THR A 35 13.85 14.64 1.45
N GLN A 36 13.54 14.58 2.73
CA GLN A 36 12.18 14.70 3.25
C GLN A 36 12.08 15.86 4.24
N THR A 37 10.96 16.56 4.24
CA THR A 37 10.71 17.69 5.16
C THR A 37 9.28 17.67 5.66
N GLU A 38 9.08 18.17 6.88
CA GLU A 38 7.74 18.48 7.38
C GLU A 38 7.06 19.56 6.54
N GLY A 39 5.74 19.60 6.65
CA GLY A 39 4.93 20.67 6.13
C GLY A 39 5.06 21.94 6.97
N LYS A 40 4.60 23.06 6.42
CA LYS A 40 4.46 24.31 7.19
C LYS A 40 3.30 24.16 8.16
N LEU A 41 3.46 24.65 9.39
CA LEU A 41 2.41 24.69 10.39
C LEU A 41 1.97 26.13 10.65
N ASP A 42 0.72 26.31 11.08
CA ASP A 42 0.25 27.59 11.61
C ASP A 42 0.64 27.77 13.10
N ALA A 43 0.18 28.86 13.71
CA ALA A 43 0.48 29.17 15.11
C ALA A 43 -0.09 28.14 16.11
N ASP A 44 -1.12 27.39 15.70
CA ASP A 44 -1.76 26.35 16.51
C ASP A 44 -1.16 24.97 16.25
N GLY A 45 -0.14 24.88 15.40
CA GLY A 45 0.52 23.63 15.02
C GLY A 45 -0.24 22.82 13.98
N LEU A 46 -1.26 23.39 13.33
CA LEU A 46 -2.01 22.71 12.27
C LEU A 46 -1.30 22.83 10.92
N PRO A 47 -1.30 21.77 10.09
CA PRO A 47 -0.65 21.83 8.78
C PRO A 47 -1.27 22.84 7.81
N LEU A 48 -0.44 23.73 7.30
CA LEU A 48 -0.68 24.61 6.15
C LEU A 48 -0.19 24.00 4.84
N SER A 49 0.64 22.96 4.91
CA SER A 49 1.15 22.22 3.75
C SER A 49 1.40 20.76 4.12
N GLY A 50 1.52 19.88 3.13
CA GLY A 50 1.84 18.47 3.35
C GLY A 50 3.32 18.24 3.63
N VAL A 51 3.65 17.06 4.16
CA VAL A 51 5.04 16.58 4.15
C VAL A 51 5.54 16.46 2.71
N LYS A 52 6.84 16.69 2.50
CA LYS A 52 7.45 16.70 1.16
C LYS A 52 8.57 15.70 1.03
N LEU A 53 8.71 15.14 -0.17
CA LEU A 53 9.88 14.39 -0.62
C LEU A 53 10.40 15.03 -1.92
N CYS A 54 11.63 15.52 -1.91
CA CYS A 54 12.23 16.25 -3.04
C CYS A 54 13.51 15.57 -3.52
N VAL A 55 13.66 15.46 -4.85
CA VAL A 55 14.84 14.85 -5.49
C VAL A 55 16.06 15.77 -5.41
N LEU A 56 17.22 15.19 -5.07
CA LEU A 56 18.51 15.86 -5.01
C LEU A 56 19.25 15.80 -6.36
N PRO A 57 20.18 16.74 -6.64
CA PRO A 57 20.64 17.83 -5.76
C PRO A 57 19.77 19.08 -5.81
N ASP A 58 18.96 19.26 -6.86
CA ASP A 58 18.24 20.51 -7.12
C ASP A 58 17.02 20.73 -6.21
N HIS A 59 16.73 19.77 -5.32
CA HIS A 59 15.51 19.71 -4.53
C HIS A 59 14.24 19.78 -5.40
N ALA A 60 14.29 19.19 -6.60
CA ALA A 60 13.21 19.12 -7.56
C ALA A 60 13.31 17.86 -8.45
N PRO A 61 12.18 17.26 -8.88
CA PRO A 61 10.81 17.57 -8.46
C PRO A 61 10.55 17.18 -6.99
N CYS A 62 9.45 17.69 -6.44
CA CYS A 62 8.94 17.29 -5.13
C CYS A 62 7.57 16.61 -5.26
N PHE A 63 7.35 15.60 -4.42
CA PHE A 63 6.02 15.15 -4.06
C PHE A 63 5.62 15.81 -2.74
N GLU A 64 4.42 16.36 -2.68
CA GLU A 64 3.83 16.90 -1.46
C GLU A 64 2.55 16.14 -1.14
N MET A 65 2.38 15.70 0.10
CA MET A 65 1.18 15.00 0.53
C MET A 65 -0.04 15.92 0.33
N PRO A 66 -1.03 15.53 -0.49
CA PRO A 66 -2.10 16.43 -0.89
C PRO A 66 -3.03 16.76 0.29
N PRO A 67 -3.75 17.89 0.23
CA PRO A 67 -4.79 18.18 1.18
C PRO A 67 -5.95 17.18 1.02
N ALA A 68 -6.82 17.11 2.02
CA ALA A 68 -8.05 16.33 1.97
C ALA A 68 -9.27 17.25 1.96
N PRO A 69 -10.37 16.86 1.31
CA PRO A 69 -11.64 17.56 1.45
C PRO A 69 -12.09 17.58 2.91
N VAL A 70 -12.57 18.73 3.36
CA VAL A 70 -13.20 18.84 4.68
C VAL A 70 -14.64 18.31 4.56
N PRO A 71 -15.05 17.30 5.36
CA PRO A 71 -16.41 16.76 5.29
C PRO A 71 -17.47 17.86 5.44
N GLY A 72 -18.43 17.88 4.50
CA GLY A 72 -19.51 18.88 4.49
C GLY A 72 -19.07 20.29 4.05
N SER A 73 -17.88 20.44 3.47
CA SER A 73 -17.36 21.71 2.95
C SER A 73 -16.85 21.57 1.51
N THR A 74 -16.77 22.69 0.79
CA THR A 74 -16.05 22.79 -0.50
C THR A 74 -14.56 23.09 -0.31
N LYS A 75 -14.09 23.23 0.94
CA LYS A 75 -12.70 23.52 1.27
C LYS A 75 -11.87 22.24 1.35
N GLU A 76 -10.60 22.38 0.99
CA GLU A 76 -9.56 21.37 1.24
C GLU A 76 -8.63 21.87 2.34
N GLN A 77 -8.12 20.94 3.15
CA GLN A 77 -7.19 21.25 4.24
C GLN A 77 -6.03 20.25 4.26
N TYR A 78 -4.83 20.76 4.51
CA TYR A 78 -3.69 19.90 4.78
C TYR A 78 -3.82 19.26 6.16
N GLN A 79 -3.66 17.94 6.19
CA GLN A 79 -3.75 17.14 7.41
C GLN A 79 -2.41 16.44 7.70
N PHE A 80 -1.71 15.98 6.66
CA PHE A 80 -0.55 15.10 6.80
C PHE A 80 0.75 15.89 6.60
N GLY A 81 1.02 16.78 7.55
CA GLY A 81 2.17 17.70 7.54
C GLY A 81 3.31 17.32 8.47
N LEU A 82 3.16 16.29 9.31
CA LEU A 82 4.09 16.00 10.40
C LEU A 82 4.88 14.70 10.17
N ASN A 83 6.05 14.57 10.81
CA ASN A 83 6.81 13.32 10.95
C ASN A 83 6.94 12.49 9.64
N PRO A 84 7.52 13.05 8.56
CA PRO A 84 7.71 12.31 7.32
C PRO A 84 8.56 11.06 7.56
N ARG A 85 8.14 9.94 7.00
CA ARG A 85 8.96 8.71 6.97
C ARG A 85 9.06 8.21 5.55
N SER A 86 10.20 7.59 5.24
CA SER A 86 10.42 6.98 3.95
C SER A 86 11.20 5.70 4.06
N GLU A 87 10.96 4.80 3.10
CA GLU A 87 11.70 3.56 2.92
C GLU A 87 11.93 3.36 1.42
N ARG A 88 13.16 3.03 1.03
CA ARG A 88 13.46 2.68 -0.35
C ARG A 88 12.99 1.25 -0.62
N LEU A 89 12.28 1.06 -1.73
CA LEU A 89 11.68 -0.22 -2.12
C LEU A 89 12.36 -0.76 -3.38
N PRO A 90 13.36 -1.66 -3.26
CA PRO A 90 13.94 -2.34 -4.41
C PRO A 90 12.89 -3.15 -5.17
N ILE A 91 12.91 -3.06 -6.51
CA ILE A 91 12.06 -3.87 -7.39
C ILE A 91 12.88 -5.03 -7.95
N ALA A 92 12.28 -6.21 -8.09
CA ALA A 92 12.98 -7.41 -8.53
C ALA A 92 13.57 -7.29 -9.94
N SER A 93 12.94 -6.51 -10.83
CA SER A 93 13.43 -6.23 -12.18
C SER A 93 14.57 -5.20 -12.24
N GLY A 94 15.03 -4.70 -11.09
CA GLY A 94 15.99 -3.61 -10.98
C GLY A 94 15.33 -2.28 -10.60
N GLY A 95 16.14 -1.30 -10.21
CA GLY A 95 15.64 0.01 -9.77
C GLY A 95 15.00 -0.01 -8.38
N SER A 96 14.24 1.04 -8.08
CA SER A 96 13.58 1.17 -6.78
C SER A 96 12.48 2.22 -6.82
N TRP A 97 11.46 2.01 -5.97
CA TRP A 97 10.48 3.03 -5.59
C TRP A 97 10.75 3.53 -4.17
N VAL A 98 9.89 4.40 -3.66
CA VAL A 98 9.97 4.91 -2.28
C VAL A 98 8.60 4.80 -1.62
N PHE A 99 8.50 4.08 -0.51
CA PHE A 99 7.41 4.27 0.44
C PHE A 99 7.60 5.62 1.10
N PHE A 100 6.53 6.40 1.20
CA PHE A 100 6.54 7.70 1.87
C PHE A 100 5.27 7.85 2.70
N SER A 101 5.39 8.44 3.88
CA SER A 101 4.25 8.72 4.74
C SER A 101 4.36 10.05 5.44
N GLY A 102 3.20 10.58 5.83
CA GLY A 102 3.06 11.77 6.66
C GLY A 102 2.01 11.55 7.72
N MET A 103 2.18 12.19 8.86
CA MET A 103 1.32 12.07 10.02
C MET A 103 0.39 13.28 10.14
N PHE A 104 -0.85 13.02 10.56
CA PHE A 104 -1.81 13.98 11.09
C PHE A 104 -1.95 13.76 12.60
N SER A 105 -2.03 14.85 13.36
CA SER A 105 -2.36 14.84 14.78
C SER A 105 -3.37 15.94 15.09
N GLY A 106 -4.50 15.57 15.70
CA GLY A 106 -5.51 16.52 16.18
C GLY A 106 -5.36 16.90 17.66
N GLY A 107 -4.32 16.40 18.34
CA GLY A 107 -4.14 16.51 19.79
C GLY A 107 -4.91 15.44 20.60
N GLY A 108 -4.51 15.23 21.85
CA GLY A 108 -5.22 14.39 22.84
C GLY A 108 -4.96 12.88 22.74
N SER A 109 -5.55 12.20 21.76
CA SER A 109 -5.31 10.77 21.49
C SER A 109 -5.90 10.41 20.13
N GLY A 110 -5.04 10.08 19.17
CA GLY A 110 -5.43 9.75 17.81
C GLY A 110 -4.46 10.40 16.83
N MET A 111 -3.70 9.58 16.13
CA MET A 111 -2.82 10.02 15.05
C MET A 111 -3.19 9.24 13.80
N LEU A 112 -3.20 9.92 12.67
CA LEU A 112 -3.40 9.23 11.39
C LEU A 112 -2.10 9.30 10.60
N GLU A 113 -1.76 8.23 9.90
CA GLU A 113 -0.68 8.21 8.92
C GLU A 113 -1.29 8.07 7.52
N ARG A 114 -0.90 8.94 6.59
CA ARG A 114 -1.20 8.78 5.18
C ARG A 114 0.03 8.24 4.46
N VAL A 115 -0.18 7.24 3.62
CA VAL A 115 0.89 6.53 2.92
C VAL A 115 0.83 6.79 1.41
N ALA A 116 2.00 6.69 0.79
CA ALA A 116 2.20 6.77 -0.64
C ALA A 116 3.32 5.79 -1.06
N VAL A 117 3.24 5.29 -2.29
CA VAL A 117 4.36 4.61 -2.94
C VAL A 117 4.72 5.41 -4.16
N LEU A 118 5.92 5.99 -4.14
CA LEU A 118 6.37 6.97 -5.11
C LEU A 118 7.29 6.31 -6.14
N ARG A 119 6.99 6.53 -7.41
CA ARG A 119 7.87 6.18 -8.53
C ARG A 119 8.39 7.45 -9.19
N TYR A 120 9.67 7.44 -9.54
CA TYR A 120 10.26 8.50 -10.36
C TYR A 120 10.05 8.13 -11.83
N GLY A 121 9.17 8.86 -12.52
CA GLY A 121 8.82 8.63 -13.91
C GLY A 121 9.95 9.03 -14.86
N ALA A 122 9.96 8.43 -16.05
CA ALA A 122 10.93 8.75 -17.11
C ALA A 122 10.82 10.20 -17.61
N ASN A 123 9.68 10.85 -17.39
CA ASN A 123 9.42 12.26 -17.66
C ASN A 123 10.01 13.21 -16.59
N GLY A 124 10.70 12.68 -15.58
CA GLY A 124 11.27 13.47 -14.49
C GLY A 124 10.24 13.92 -13.45
N THR A 125 9.06 13.30 -13.37
CA THR A 125 8.04 13.58 -12.33
C THR A 125 7.96 12.49 -11.27
N ILE A 126 7.48 12.82 -10.09
CA ILE A 126 7.16 11.82 -9.06
C ILE A 126 5.68 11.45 -9.14
N GLU A 127 5.41 10.16 -9.29
CA GLU A 127 4.06 9.58 -9.38
C GLU A 127 3.72 8.85 -8.09
N ASN A 128 2.54 9.11 -7.52
CA ASN A 128 2.00 8.30 -6.43
C ASN A 128 1.23 7.11 -7.02
N LEU A 129 1.71 5.90 -6.74
CA LEU A 129 1.12 4.65 -7.18
C LEU A 129 0.04 4.14 -6.22
N MET A 130 -0.05 4.68 -5.00
CA MET A 130 -1.04 4.26 -4.02
C MET A 130 -2.35 5.04 -4.17
N PRO A 131 -3.52 4.38 -4.01
CA PRO A 131 -4.75 5.10 -3.75
C PRO A 131 -4.67 5.85 -2.42
N VAL A 132 -5.67 6.69 -2.11
CA VAL A 132 -5.74 7.36 -0.81
C VAL A 132 -5.93 6.31 0.29
N VAL A 133 -4.85 6.03 1.02
CA VAL A 133 -4.83 5.10 2.15
C VAL A 133 -4.37 5.87 3.38
N THR A 134 -5.18 5.79 4.43
CA THR A 134 -4.92 6.42 5.73
C THR A 134 -5.09 5.36 6.81
N GLU A 135 -4.20 5.39 7.79
CA GLU A 135 -4.05 4.40 8.85
C GLU A 135 -4.09 5.09 10.20
N THR A 136 -4.51 4.36 11.24
CA THR A 136 -4.50 4.87 12.61
C THR A 136 -3.15 4.69 13.30
N GLU A 137 -3.03 5.26 14.50
CA GLU A 137 -1.84 5.16 15.34
C GLU A 137 -1.50 3.74 15.81
N MET A 138 -2.44 2.79 15.72
CA MET A 138 -2.22 1.39 16.13
C MET A 138 -2.07 0.45 14.93
N ALA A 139 -2.02 0.99 13.71
CA ALA A 139 -1.84 0.16 12.52
C ALA A 139 -0.46 -0.52 12.52
N ASP A 140 -0.46 -1.83 12.28
CA ASP A 140 0.74 -2.59 11.95
C ASP A 140 0.85 -2.65 10.43
N ARG A 141 1.94 -2.13 9.84
CA ARG A 141 2.11 -2.03 8.39
C ARG A 141 3.51 -2.43 7.94
N ALA A 142 3.58 -3.01 6.75
CA ALA A 142 4.84 -3.43 6.17
C ALA A 142 4.82 -3.42 4.63
N MET A 143 5.99 -3.19 4.05
CA MET A 143 6.27 -3.41 2.63
C MET A 143 6.92 -4.79 2.46
N TRP A 144 6.15 -5.77 2.03
CA TRP A 144 6.62 -7.14 1.88
C TRP A 144 7.23 -7.38 0.49
N LYS A 145 8.33 -8.13 0.47
CA LYS A 145 8.90 -8.69 -0.76
C LYS A 145 8.55 -10.17 -0.82
N VAL A 146 7.62 -10.53 -1.70
CA VAL A 146 7.20 -11.92 -1.91
C VAL A 146 7.22 -12.22 -3.42
N PRO A 147 8.41 -12.45 -4.00
CA PRO A 147 8.58 -12.60 -5.46
C PRO A 147 7.72 -13.69 -6.11
N ASP A 148 7.43 -14.77 -5.36
CA ASP A 148 6.55 -15.86 -5.83
C ASP A 148 5.09 -15.41 -6.04
N ILE A 149 4.69 -14.29 -5.42
CA ILE A 149 3.34 -13.74 -5.49
C ILE A 149 3.31 -12.52 -6.42
N SER A 150 4.28 -11.62 -6.28
CA SER A 150 4.38 -10.41 -7.08
C SER A 150 5.84 -10.01 -7.25
N PRO A 151 6.25 -9.58 -8.45
CA PRO A 151 7.59 -9.04 -8.67
C PRO A 151 7.74 -7.61 -8.10
N TYR A 152 6.64 -7.00 -7.64
CA TYR A 152 6.60 -5.70 -7.00
C TYR A 152 6.42 -5.83 -5.48
N PRO A 153 6.87 -4.84 -4.69
CA PRO A 153 6.57 -4.78 -3.27
C PRO A 153 5.07 -4.85 -3.00
N LEU A 154 4.68 -5.58 -1.97
CA LEU A 154 3.31 -5.67 -1.49
C LEU A 154 3.14 -4.74 -0.30
N PHE A 155 2.12 -3.90 -0.33
CA PHE A 155 1.74 -3.16 0.86
C PHE A 155 0.75 -3.99 1.66
N VAL A 156 1.03 -4.20 2.94
CA VAL A 156 0.16 -4.95 3.85
C VAL A 156 0.00 -4.13 5.12
N ARG A 157 -1.23 -4.02 5.60
CA ARG A 157 -1.52 -3.39 6.89
C ARG A 157 -2.55 -4.18 7.67
N ALA A 158 -2.53 -4.02 8.97
CA ALA A 158 -3.57 -4.40 9.90
C ALA A 158 -3.94 -3.15 10.70
N ASP A 159 -5.15 -2.63 10.49
CA ASP A 159 -5.64 -1.45 11.19
C ASP A 159 -6.74 -1.85 12.18
N TYR A 160 -6.75 -1.26 13.37
CA TYR A 160 -7.65 -1.73 14.42
C TYR A 160 -9.09 -1.29 14.18
N VAL A 161 -10.04 -2.09 14.69
CA VAL A 161 -11.47 -1.82 14.59
C VAL A 161 -12.04 -1.69 15.99
N TRP A 162 -12.51 -0.49 16.32
CA TRP A 162 -13.26 -0.23 17.55
C TRP A 162 -14.50 -1.12 17.63
N ALA A 163 -14.60 -1.96 18.65
CA ALA A 163 -15.88 -2.54 19.05
C ALA A 163 -16.55 -1.70 20.13
N LYS A 164 -17.86 -1.91 20.29
CA LYS A 164 -18.61 -1.35 21.40
C LYS A 164 -18.00 -1.84 22.71
N ASP A 165 -17.81 -0.92 23.66
CA ASP A 165 -17.27 -1.18 25.00
C ASP A 165 -15.77 -1.58 25.04
N GLU A 166 -14.99 -1.26 24.00
CA GLU A 166 -13.52 -1.38 24.02
C GLU A 166 -12.87 -0.04 24.44
N SER A 167 -11.79 -0.12 25.21
CA SER A 167 -10.90 0.99 25.57
C SER A 167 -9.64 1.00 24.71
N HIS A 168 -8.89 2.11 24.72
CA HIS A 168 -7.60 2.25 24.01
C HIS A 168 -6.53 1.25 24.44
N PHE A 169 -6.72 0.55 25.55
CA PHE A 169 -5.75 -0.37 26.12
C PHE A 169 -6.16 -1.83 25.97
N ASP A 170 -7.35 -2.09 25.42
CA ASP A 170 -7.84 -3.44 25.22
C ASP A 170 -7.22 -4.10 23.99
N LYS A 171 -7.41 -5.42 23.90
CA LYS A 171 -7.16 -6.13 22.66
C LYS A 171 -8.22 -5.75 21.64
N HIS A 172 -7.80 -5.45 20.41
CA HIS A 172 -8.70 -5.10 19.32
C HIS A 172 -8.71 -6.16 18.24
N PHE A 173 -9.82 -6.24 17.51
CA PHE A 173 -9.79 -6.86 16.20
C PHE A 173 -9.13 -5.93 15.20
N PHE A 174 -8.55 -6.50 14.14
CA PHE A 174 -7.89 -5.73 13.10
C PHE A 174 -8.47 -6.10 11.74
N ASP A 175 -8.65 -5.09 10.89
CA ASP A 175 -8.89 -5.27 9.46
C ASP A 175 -7.54 -5.34 8.76
N VAL A 176 -7.23 -6.53 8.24
CA VAL A 176 -6.03 -6.81 7.47
C VAL A 176 -6.33 -6.59 6.00
N ASP A 177 -5.58 -5.70 5.39
CA ASP A 177 -5.67 -5.37 3.98
C ASP A 177 -4.33 -5.66 3.29
N ALA A 178 -4.38 -6.15 2.06
CA ALA A 178 -3.21 -6.32 1.21
C ALA A 178 -3.43 -5.66 -0.15
N TRP A 179 -2.42 -4.93 -0.63
CA TRP A 179 -2.43 -4.27 -1.93
C TRP A 179 -1.27 -4.77 -2.80
N THR A 180 -1.59 -4.97 -4.06
CA THR A 180 -0.67 -5.39 -5.10
C THR A 180 -0.62 -4.30 -6.16
N PHE A 181 0.58 -3.99 -6.67
CA PHE A 181 0.70 -3.12 -7.84
C PHE A 181 0.10 -3.81 -9.07
N ASP A 182 -0.79 -3.12 -9.78
CA ASP A 182 -1.36 -3.54 -11.06
C ASP A 182 -0.72 -2.70 -12.19
N PRO A 183 0.16 -3.32 -13.02
CA PRO A 183 0.78 -2.64 -14.15
C PRO A 183 -0.22 -2.12 -15.19
N ALA A 184 -1.40 -2.74 -15.33
CA ALA A 184 -2.39 -2.35 -16.33
C ALA A 184 -3.04 -1.00 -16.01
N THR A 185 -3.23 -0.70 -14.72
CA THR A 185 -3.74 0.61 -14.27
C THR A 185 -2.66 1.51 -13.70
N ASN A 186 -1.43 1.04 -13.64
CA ASN A 186 -0.29 1.75 -13.07
C ASN A 186 -0.53 2.24 -11.62
N GLN A 187 -1.21 1.42 -10.82
CA GLN A 187 -1.59 1.75 -9.44
C GLN A 187 -1.67 0.49 -8.58
N TYR A 188 -1.50 0.66 -7.27
CA TYR A 188 -1.84 -0.38 -6.30
C TYR A 188 -3.34 -0.59 -6.23
N LYS A 189 -3.74 -1.86 -6.24
CA LYS A 189 -5.12 -2.29 -6.02
C LYS A 189 -5.20 -3.14 -4.77
N LYS A 190 -6.24 -2.91 -3.97
CA LYS A 190 -6.55 -3.77 -2.84
C LYS A 190 -6.89 -5.17 -3.38
N ARG A 191 -6.15 -6.17 -2.96
CA ARG A 191 -6.35 -7.56 -3.37
C ARG A 191 -7.38 -8.26 -2.49
N PHE A 192 -7.33 -8.02 -1.18
CA PHE A 192 -8.34 -8.48 -0.24
C PHE A 192 -8.36 -7.60 1.02
N SER A 193 -9.41 -7.81 1.80
CA SER A 193 -9.57 -7.34 3.18
C SER A 193 -10.17 -8.48 4.01
N TYR A 194 -9.74 -8.64 5.26
CA TYR A 194 -10.44 -9.50 6.22
C TYR A 194 -10.23 -9.02 7.65
N ARG A 195 -11.22 -9.29 8.50
CA ARG A 195 -11.10 -9.06 9.95
C ARG A 195 -10.44 -10.26 10.61
N THR A 196 -9.48 -10.01 11.51
CA THR A 196 -8.82 -11.07 12.28
C THR A 196 -9.82 -11.91 13.08
N ALA A 197 -9.55 -13.21 13.21
CA ALA A 197 -10.42 -14.12 13.97
C ALA A 197 -10.30 -13.94 15.49
N ARG A 198 -9.22 -13.32 15.95
CA ARG A 198 -8.95 -13.01 17.35
C ARG A 198 -8.52 -11.57 17.53
N ARG A 199 -8.57 -11.10 18.77
CA ARG A 199 -8.09 -9.79 19.16
C ARG A 199 -6.58 -9.81 19.46
N TYR A 200 -5.89 -8.71 19.17
CA TYR A 200 -4.46 -8.50 19.40
C TYR A 200 -4.24 -7.32 20.33
N ASP A 201 -3.22 -7.39 21.18
CA ASP A 201 -2.79 -6.27 22.02
C ASP A 201 -2.17 -5.15 21.15
N ARG A 202 -2.00 -3.97 21.75
CA ARG A 202 -1.20 -2.87 21.21
C ARG A 202 0.25 -3.31 21.04
N GLY A 203 0.55 -3.88 19.88
CA GLY A 203 1.87 -4.36 19.50
C GLY A 203 2.84 -3.20 19.32
N GLU A 204 3.40 -2.68 20.40
CA GLU A 204 4.45 -1.64 20.33
C GLU A 204 5.70 -2.22 19.63
N GLY A 205 5.87 -1.91 18.33
CA GLY A 205 6.95 -2.40 17.46
C GLY A 205 6.49 -2.60 16.02
N SER A 206 7.41 -2.92 15.10
CA SER A 206 7.13 -3.04 13.65
C SER A 206 6.55 -4.40 13.21
N ASP A 207 6.18 -5.30 14.13
CA ASP A 207 5.80 -6.68 13.77
C ASP A 207 4.92 -7.39 14.84
N HIS A 208 3.62 -7.05 14.99
CA HIS A 208 2.80 -7.70 16.05
C HIS A 208 1.36 -8.16 15.69
N VAL A 209 0.78 -7.78 14.56
CA VAL A 209 -0.41 -8.45 13.99
C VAL A 209 -0.05 -9.13 12.69
N LEU A 210 0.67 -8.42 11.81
CA LEU A 210 1.05 -8.91 10.49
C LEU A 210 1.95 -10.15 10.56
N SER A 211 2.85 -10.19 11.54
CA SER A 211 3.70 -11.36 11.78
C SER A 211 2.88 -12.59 12.23
N ALA A 212 1.87 -12.40 13.09
CA ALA A 212 1.01 -13.49 13.56
C ALA A 212 0.05 -14.00 12.47
N GLU A 213 -0.44 -13.10 11.63
CA GLU A 213 -1.38 -13.37 10.53
C GLU A 213 -0.66 -13.76 9.22
N ARG A 214 0.68 -13.78 9.20
CA ARG A 214 1.47 -13.95 7.98
C ARG A 214 1.06 -15.16 7.14
N GLY A 215 0.85 -16.31 7.77
CA GLY A 215 0.44 -17.53 7.07
C GLY A 215 -0.90 -17.38 6.35
N GLU A 216 -1.87 -16.74 6.98
CA GLU A 216 -3.19 -16.49 6.41
C GLU A 216 -3.13 -15.45 5.27
N ILE A 217 -2.35 -14.38 5.47
CA ILE A 217 -2.13 -13.34 4.46
C ILE A 217 -1.50 -13.95 3.20
N LEU A 218 -0.43 -14.74 3.35
CA LEU A 218 0.23 -15.41 2.22
C LEU A 218 -0.69 -16.42 1.53
N ARG A 219 -1.47 -17.19 2.30
CA ARG A 219 -2.47 -18.12 1.74
C ARG A 219 -3.50 -17.40 0.88
N ARG A 220 -4.03 -16.26 1.34
CA ARG A 220 -5.00 -15.45 0.59
C ARG A 220 -4.39 -14.78 -0.64
N LEU A 221 -3.15 -14.29 -0.53
CA LEU A 221 -2.42 -13.73 -1.66
C LEU A 221 -2.22 -14.78 -2.77
N ALA A 222 -1.84 -16.01 -2.41
CA ALA A 222 -1.66 -17.11 -3.36
C ALA A 222 -2.99 -17.60 -3.96
N ALA A 223 -4.05 -17.72 -3.15
CA ALA A 223 -5.38 -18.13 -3.63
C ALA A 223 -6.06 -17.08 -4.53
N GLY A 224 -5.62 -15.83 -4.41
CA GLY A 224 -6.11 -14.74 -5.22
C GLY A 224 -5.47 -14.68 -6.60
N GLN A 225 -4.40 -15.43 -6.93
CA GLN A 225 -3.76 -15.37 -8.26
C GLN A 225 -4.71 -15.79 -9.39
#